data_AF-A0A117MDH1-F1
#
_entry.id   AF-A0A117MDH1-F1
#
_cell.length_a   1.000
_cell.length_b   1.000
_cell.length_c   1.000
_cell.angle_alpha   90.00
_cell.angle_beta   90.00
_cell.angle_gamma   90.00
#
_symmetry.space_group_name_H-M   'P 1'
#
loop_
_entity.id
_entity.type
_entity.pdbx_description
1 polymer ?
#
loop_
_entity_poly.entity_id
_entity_poly.type
_entity_poly.pdbx_seq_one_letter_code
_entity_poly.pdbx_strand_id
1 'polypeptide(L)'
;MDQKETIYIVGHKSPDTDAVCSAIAYSEYLKHKGFNAVPTICGELNPETKYVLEYFGIEEPVNMCSIKDKKVILVDYNENSQGFI
;
A
#
# COMPACT_ATOMS: atom_id res chain seq x y z
N MET A 1 4.26 -7.41 18.16
CA MET A 1 3.78 -7.84 16.83
C MET A 1 4.45 -9.16 16.55
N ASP A 2 3.66 -10.20 16.28
CA ASP A 2 4.20 -11.51 15.96
C ASP A 2 4.85 -11.45 14.57
N GLN A 3 6.13 -11.83 14.43
CA GLN A 3 6.90 -11.64 13.19
C GLN A 3 6.39 -12.49 12.00
N LYS A 4 5.45 -13.41 12.25
CA LYS A 4 4.80 -14.24 11.23
C LYS A 4 3.55 -13.62 10.59
N GLU A 5 2.95 -12.61 11.23
CA GLU A 5 1.67 -12.05 10.76
C GLU A 5 1.90 -11.02 9.66
N THR A 6 1.24 -11.18 8.50
CA THR A 6 1.32 -10.24 7.38
C THR A 6 0.59 -8.94 7.68
N ILE A 7 1.29 -7.81 7.52
CA ILE A 7 0.74 -6.47 7.62
C ILE A 7 0.54 -5.93 6.20
N TYR A 8 -0.68 -5.52 5.86
CA TYR A 8 -0.94 -4.88 4.57
C TYR A 8 -0.89 -3.37 4.73
N ILE A 9 -0.12 -2.71 3.86
CA ILE A 9 -0.02 -1.25 3.85
C ILE A 9 -0.95 -0.73 2.77
N VAL A 10 -1.92 0.09 3.18
CA VAL A 10 -3.11 0.40 2.39
C VAL A 10 -3.24 1.91 2.23
N GLY A 11 -3.29 2.39 0.99
CA GLY A 11 -3.66 3.77 0.64
C GLY A 11 -5.17 3.93 0.36
N HIS A 12 -5.62 5.14 0.01
CA HIS A 12 -7.03 5.38 -0.29
C HIS A 12 -7.51 4.66 -1.56
N LYS A 13 -8.84 4.53 -1.67
CA LYS A 13 -9.55 4.12 -2.89
C LYS A 13 -9.23 5.11 -4.01
N SER A 14 -8.90 4.61 -5.20
CA SER A 14 -8.38 5.41 -6.32
C SER A 14 -6.98 5.97 -6.03
N PRO A 15 -5.95 5.10 -5.97
CA PRO A 15 -4.62 5.45 -5.52
C PRO A 15 -3.99 6.56 -6.37
N ASP A 16 -3.44 7.57 -5.72
CA ASP A 16 -2.56 8.53 -6.35
C ASP A 16 -1.08 8.20 -6.09
N THR A 17 -0.18 9.07 -6.53
CA THR A 17 1.27 8.83 -6.41
C THR A 17 1.72 8.76 -4.96
N ASP A 18 1.14 9.54 -4.05
CA ASP A 18 1.54 9.51 -2.63
C ASP A 18 1.03 8.22 -1.97
N ALA A 19 -0.26 7.88 -2.14
CA ALA A 19 -0.83 6.65 -1.62
C ALA A 19 -0.01 5.40 -2.00
N VAL A 20 0.47 5.33 -3.25
CA VAL A 20 1.29 4.22 -3.76
C VAL A 20 2.71 4.26 -3.20
N CYS A 21 3.39 5.40 -3.31
CA CYS A 21 4.78 5.52 -2.88
C CYS A 21 4.91 5.36 -1.36
N SER A 22 3.99 5.93 -0.60
CA SER A 22 3.91 5.78 0.86
C SER A 22 3.66 4.33 1.26
N ALA A 23 2.79 3.60 0.55
CA ALA A 23 2.57 2.18 0.82
C ALA A 23 3.84 1.35 0.60
N ILE A 24 4.55 1.59 -0.52
CA ILE A 24 5.82 0.93 -0.85
C ILE A 24 6.88 1.25 0.21
N ALA A 25 7.15 2.53 0.42
CA ALA A 25 8.20 3.00 1.33
C ALA A 25 8.00 2.48 2.76
N TYR A 26 6.76 2.51 3.25
CA TYR A 26 6.46 2.06 4.60
C TYR A 26 6.51 0.52 4.72
N SER A 27 6.14 -0.21 3.67
CA SER A 27 6.31 -1.67 3.64
C SER A 27 7.79 -2.07 3.71
N GLU A 28 8.67 -1.38 2.97
CA GLU A 28 10.12 -1.61 3.00
C GLU A 28 10.72 -1.25 4.36
N TYR A 29 10.28 -0.14 4.95
CA TYR A 29 10.68 0.21 6.32
C TYR A 29 10.34 -0.89 7.33
N LEU A 30 9.13 -1.47 7.26
CA LEU A 30 8.72 -2.55 8.16
C LEU A 30 9.46 -3.85 7.90
N LYS A 31 9.75 -4.18 6.63
CA LYS A 31 10.60 -5.33 6.28
C LYS A 31 11.99 -5.20 6.89
N HIS A 32 12.60 -4.01 6.82
CA HIS A 32 13.89 -3.72 7.49
C HIS A 32 13.83 -3.81 9.02
N LYS A 33 12.64 -3.69 9.62
CA LYS A 33 12.41 -3.89 11.06
C LYS A 33 12.09 -5.34 11.43
N GLY A 34 12.08 -6.26 10.47
CA GLY A 34 11.82 -7.68 10.68
C GLY A 34 10.33 -8.05 10.70
N PHE A 35 9.45 -7.21 10.15
CA PHE A 35 8.04 -7.51 9.97
C PHE A 35 7.73 -7.98 8.55
N ASN A 36 6.74 -8.87 8.41
CA ASN A 36 6.20 -9.22 7.11
C ASN A 36 5.19 -8.15 6.66
N ALA A 37 5.56 -7.32 5.68
CA ALA A 37 4.72 -6.21 5.19
C ALA A 37 4.54 -6.26 3.67
N VAL A 38 3.31 -6.02 3.21
CA VAL A 38 2.93 -6.05 1.79
C VAL A 38 2.29 -4.71 1.41
N PRO A 39 2.85 -3.95 0.45
CA PRO A 39 2.20 -2.75 -0.07
C PRO A 39 1.02 -3.15 -0.96
N THR A 40 -0.09 -2.43 -0.83
CA THR A 40 -1.32 -2.69 -1.59
C THR A 40 -1.95 -1.43 -2.13
N ILE A 41 -2.67 -1.57 -3.24
CA ILE A 41 -3.44 -0.51 -3.89
C ILE A 41 -4.87 -1.00 -4.15
N CYS A 42 -5.83 -0.09 -4.32
CA CYS A 42 -7.17 -0.44 -4.79
C CYS A 42 -7.59 0.43 -5.98
N GLY A 43 -7.41 -0.13 -7.18
CA GLY A 43 -7.76 0.53 -8.44
C GLY A 43 -6.61 0.49 -9.44
N GLU A 44 -6.81 1.16 -10.58
CA GLU A 44 -5.77 1.34 -11.58
C GLU A 44 -4.86 2.52 -11.20
N LEU A 45 -3.57 2.38 -11.50
CA LEU A 45 -2.62 3.47 -11.32
C LEU A 45 -2.83 4.55 -12.38
N ASN A 46 -2.77 5.81 -11.95
CA ASN A 46 -2.77 6.94 -12.87
C ASN A 46 -1.43 7.00 -13.66
N PRO A 47 -1.37 7.74 -14.79
CA PRO A 47 -0.15 7.82 -15.61
C PRO A 47 1.07 8.39 -14.89
N GLU A 48 0.88 9.33 -13.95
CA GLU A 48 1.96 9.91 -13.16
C GLU A 48 2.61 8.84 -12.27
N THR A 49 1.79 8.07 -11.55
CA THR A 49 2.28 7.00 -10.68
C THR A 49 2.97 5.90 -11.48
N LYS A 50 2.41 5.49 -12.63
CA LYS A 50 3.07 4.54 -13.54
C LYS A 50 4.43 5.03 -13.99
N TYR A 51 4.52 6.29 -14.42
CA TYR A 51 5.79 6.89 -14.81
C TYR A 51 6.83 6.86 -13.67
N VAL A 52 6.42 7.17 -12.45
CA VAL A 52 7.31 7.12 -11.27
C VAL A 52 7.81 5.69 -11.04
N LEU A 53 6.93 4.70 -11.03
CA LEU A 53 7.32 3.29 -10.82
C LEU A 53 8.25 2.79 -11.92
N GLU A 54 7.92 3.07 -13.19
CA GLU A 54 8.76 2.70 -14.35
C GLU A 54 10.13 3.38 -14.30
N TYR A 55 10.18 4.67 -13.97
CA TYR A 55 11.43 5.43 -13.88
C TYR A 55 12.39 4.85 -12.84
N PHE A 56 11.87 4.39 -11.71
CA PHE A 56 12.67 3.77 -10.64
C PHE A 56 12.80 2.24 -10.76
N GLY A 57 12.15 1.61 -11.74
CA GLY A 57 12.14 0.16 -11.91
C GLY A 57 11.50 -0.59 -10.74
N ILE A 58 10.48 0.01 -10.11
CA ILE A 58 9.75 -0.56 -8.98
C ILE A 58 8.51 -1.30 -9.48
N GLU A 59 8.29 -2.51 -8.97
CA GLU A 59 7.09 -3.30 -9.31
C GLU A 59 5.82 -2.67 -8.73
N GLU A 60 4.71 -2.80 -9.47
CA GLU A 60 3.41 -2.35 -9.00
C GLU A 60 2.97 -3.11 -7.73
N PRO A 61 2.41 -2.43 -6.71
CA PRO A 61 1.91 -3.10 -5.51
C PRO A 61 0.74 -4.05 -5.81
N VAL A 62 0.43 -4.92 -4.84
CA VAL A 62 -0.68 -5.87 -4.97
C VAL A 62 -2.00 -5.11 -5.05
N ASN A 63 -2.78 -5.37 -6.11
CA ASN A 63 -4.14 -4.85 -6.22
C ASN A 63 -5.05 -5.63 -5.27
N MET A 64 -5.48 -4.97 -4.18
CA MET A 64 -6.32 -5.53 -3.14
C MET A 64 -7.37 -4.51 -2.73
N CYS A 65 -8.62 -4.73 -3.16
CA CYS A 65 -9.77 -3.87 -2.85
C CYS A 65 -10.65 -4.40 -1.70
N SER A 66 -10.09 -5.21 -0.79
CA SER A 66 -10.80 -5.63 0.43
C SER A 66 -9.83 -5.91 1.58
N ILE A 67 -10.01 -5.16 2.67
CA ILE A 67 -9.17 -5.25 3.88
C ILE A 67 -9.81 -6.03 5.03
N LYS A 68 -10.96 -6.67 4.78
CA LYS A 68 -11.66 -7.47 5.77
C LYS A 68 -10.77 -8.58 6.34
N ASP A 69 -10.80 -8.71 7.67
CA ASP A 69 -10.05 -9.70 8.46
C ASP A 69 -8.53 -9.66 8.26
N LYS A 70 -7.99 -8.52 7.81
CA LYS A 70 -6.55 -8.31 7.62
C LYS A 70 -6.03 -7.31 8.62
N LYS A 71 -4.78 -7.53 9.03
CA LYS A 71 -4.02 -6.53 9.76
C LYS A 71 -3.52 -5.48 8.78
N VAL A 72 -3.99 -4.25 8.94
CA VAL A 72 -3.67 -3.16 8.03
C VAL A 72 -3.01 -1.99 8.73
N ILE A 73 -2.20 -1.27 7.98
CA ILE A 73 -1.78 0.09 8.32
C ILE A 73 -2.23 1.00 7.18
N LEU A 74 -2.92 2.07 7.54
CA LEU A 74 -3.39 3.07 6.60
C LEU A 74 -2.30 4.10 6.37
N VAL A 75 -2.08 4.45 5.10
CA VAL A 75 -1.24 5.57 4.68
C VAL A 75 -2.10 6.52 3.86
N ASP A 76 -1.87 7.82 3.98
CA ASP A 76 -2.51 8.84 3.14
C ASP A 76 -4.05 8.97 3.26
N TYR A 77 -4.70 8.25 4.19
CA TYR A 77 -6.11 8.48 4.53
C TYR A 77 -6.50 8.01 5.92
N ASN A 78 -7.62 8.53 6.41
CA ASN A 78 -8.24 8.16 7.68
C ASN A 78 -9.78 8.16 7.67
N GLU A 79 -10.42 8.54 6.56
CA GLU A 79 -11.88 8.57 6.44
C GLU A 79 -12.44 7.30 5.79
N ASN A 80 -13.58 6.81 6.28
CA ASN A 80 -14.25 5.62 5.73
C ASN A 80 -14.66 5.79 4.25
N SER A 81 -15.04 7.01 3.86
CA SER A 81 -15.41 7.37 2.47
C SER A 81 -14.25 7.15 1.47
N GLN A 82 -13.02 7.26 1.96
CA GLN A 82 -11.79 7.11 1.18
C GLN A 82 -11.26 5.67 1.24
N GLY A 83 -11.76 4.83 2.15
CA GLY A 83 -11.37 3.43 2.27
C GLY A 83 -12.21 2.47 1.42
N PHE A 84 -11.93 1.18 1.58
CA PHE A 84 -12.62 0.07 0.90
C PHE A 84 -12.80 -1.13 1.86
N ILE A 85 -13.29 -0.82 3.07
CA ILE A 85 -13.64 -1.78 4.11
C ILE A 85 -14.85 -2.62 3.68
#